data_AF-A0A955KQ33-F1
#
_entry.id   AF-A0A955KQ33-F1
#
_cell.length_a   1.000
_cell.length_b   1.000
_cell.length_c   1.000
_cell.angle_alpha   90.00
_cell.angle_beta   90.00
_cell.angle_gamma   90.00
#
_symmetry.space_group_name_H-M   'P 1'
#
loop_
_entity.id
_entity.type
_entity.pdbx_description
1 polymer ?
#
loop_
_entity_poly.entity_id
_entity_poly.type
_entity_poly.pdbx_seq_one_letter_code
_entity_poly.pdbx_strand_id
1 'polypeptide(L)' 'MIQRIKDFILEQRIAWHSEQLEAADFQWLKMAHYLRMQKLIMQRSPGQVERMERAKGLR' A
#
# COMPACT_ATOMS: atom_id res chain seq x y z
N MET A 1 -5.71 -15.11 12.56
CA MET A 1 -6.52 -13.90 12.86
C MET A 1 -5.67 -12.64 12.94
N ILE A 2 -4.67 -12.57 13.83
CA ILE A 2 -3.80 -11.38 14.02
C ILE A 2 -3.14 -10.90 12.71
N GLN A 3 -2.61 -11.82 11.89
CA GLN A 3 -1.98 -11.45 10.61
C GLN A 3 -2.95 -10.78 9.63
N ARG A 4 -4.22 -11.20 9.59
CA ARG A 4 -5.25 -10.62 8.71
C ARG A 4 -5.59 -9.18 9.08
N ILE A 5 -5.58 -8.85 10.37
CA ILE A 5 -5.79 -7.49 10.87
C ILE A 5 -4.60 -6.60 10.48
N LYS A 6 -3.36 -7.10 10.65
CA LYS A 6 -2.15 -6.36 10.23
C LYS A 6 -2.15 -6.08 8.73
N ASP A 7 -2.48 -7.10 7.93
CA ASP A 7 -2.62 -6.98 6.47
C ASP A 7 -3.64 -5.88 6.11
N PHE A 8 -4.82 -5.89 6.72
CA PHE A 8 -5.87 -4.90 6.48
C PHE A 8 -5.41 -3.48 6.82
N ILE A 9 -4.78 -3.27 7.99
CA ILE A 9 -4.26 -1.96 8.38
C ILE A 9 -3.21 -1.46 7.37
N LEU A 10 -2.35 -2.35 6.87
CA LEU A 10 -1.35 -2.00 5.87
C LEU A 10 -2.00 -1.58 4.55
N GLU A 11 -3.02 -2.31 4.10
CA GLU A 11 -3.80 -1.97 2.90
C GLU A 11 -4.46 -0.58 3.03
N GLN A 12 -5.11 -0.30 4.16
CA GLN A 12 -5.73 1.00 4.42
C GLN A 12 -4.69 2.14 4.43
N ARG A 13 -3.49 1.92 4.99
CA ARG A 13 -2.42 2.93 4.99
C ARG A 13 -1.86 3.20 3.60
N ILE A 14 -1.72 2.17 2.77
CA ILE A 14 -1.28 2.32 1.38
C ILE A 14 -2.33 3.10 0.59
N ALA A 15 -3.62 2.75 0.74
CA ALA A 15 -4.72 3.45 0.09
C ALA A 15 -4.75 4.93 0.49
N TRP A 16 -4.67 5.22 1.79
CA TRP A 16 -4.63 6.60 2.28
C TRP A 16 -3.49 7.41 1.66
N HIS A 17 -2.28 6.85 1.62
CA HIS A 17 -1.15 7.55 1.00
C HIS A 17 -1.31 7.75 -0.51
N SER A 18 -2.00 6.84 -1.20
CA SER A 18 -2.33 7.00 -2.62
C SER A 18 -3.24 8.21 -2.84
N GLU A 19 -4.29 8.36 -2.02
CA GLU A 19 -5.20 9.50 -2.06
C GLU A 19 -4.46 10.82 -1.77
N GLN A 20 -3.54 10.82 -0.79
CA GLN A 20 -2.72 12.02 -0.50
C GLN A 20 -1.76 12.37 -1.65
N LEU A 21 -1.25 11.38 -2.38
CA LEU A 21 -0.35 11.60 -3.51
C LEU A 21 -1.07 12.26 -4.69
N GLU A 22 -2.33 11.89 -4.93
CA GLU A 22 -3.20 12.53 -5.92
C GLU A 22 -3.56 13.97 -5.53
N ALA A 23 -3.87 14.20 -4.24
CA ALA A 23 -4.28 15.50 -3.73
C ALA A 23 -3.12 16.49 -3.46
N ALA A 24 -1.87 16.04 -3.42
CA ALA A 24 -0.74 16.90 -3.06
C ALA A 24 -0.41 17.91 -4.17
N ASP A 25 -0.41 19.20 -3.83
CA ASP A 25 -0.05 20.27 -4.79
C ASP A 25 1.47 20.39 -5.02
N PHE A 26 2.27 20.04 -4.01
CA PHE A 26 3.72 20.21 -4.05
C PHE A 26 4.47 18.93 -4.38
N GLN A 27 5.47 19.03 -5.25
CA GLN A 27 6.29 17.90 -5.70
C GLN A 27 7.02 17.17 -4.55
N TRP A 28 7.50 17.92 -3.56
CA TRP A 28 8.20 17.32 -2.41
C TRP A 28 7.23 16.51 -1.52
N LEU A 29 5.96 16.92 -1.41
CA LEU A 29 4.92 16.14 -0.73
C LEU A 29 4.60 14.87 -1.50
N LYS A 30 4.47 14.95 -2.83
CA LYS A 30 4.30 13.76 -3.69
C LYS A 30 5.44 12.77 -3.48
N MET A 31 6.69 13.25 -3.47
CA MET A 31 7.86 12.41 -3.22
C MET A 31 7.81 11.77 -1.84
N ALA A 32 7.45 12.53 -0.80
CA ALA A 32 7.31 12.00 0.55
C ALA A 32 6.24 10.89 0.64
N HIS A 33 5.07 11.09 0.01
CA HIS A 33 4.02 10.07 -0.05
C HIS A 33 4.45 8.84 -0.83
N TYR A 34 5.13 9.02 -1.97
CA TYR A 34 5.66 7.92 -2.78
C TYR A 34 6.65 7.05 -1.99
N LEU A 35 7.63 7.67 -1.31
CA LEU A 35 8.61 6.95 -0.48
C LEU A 35 7.93 6.20 0.68
N ARG A 36 6.91 6.79 1.32
CA ARG A 36 6.13 6.11 2.35
C ARG A 36 5.36 4.91 1.77
N MET A 37 4.69 5.07 0.63
CA MET A 37 4.00 3.96 -0.04
C MET A 37 4.96 2.83 -0.39
N GLN A 38 6.12 3.15 -0.97
CA GLN A 38 7.13 2.16 -1.31
C GLN A 38 7.54 1.34 -0.07
N LYS A 39 7.83 2.01 1.05
CA LYS A 39 8.17 1.34 2.31
C LYS A 39 7.06 0.41 2.81
N LEU A 40 5.79 0.82 2.70
CA LEU A 40 4.65 -0.01 3.11
C LEU A 40 4.42 -1.20 2.18
N ILE A 41 4.59 -1.01 0.86
CA ILE A 41 4.49 -2.09 -0.13
C ILE A 41 5.52 -3.19 0.15
N MET A 42 6.75 -2.81 0.52
CA MET A 42 7.80 -3.77 0.90
C MET A 42 7.49 -4.54 2.18
N GLN A 43 6.54 -4.08 3.01
CA GLN A 43 6.12 -4.76 4.24
C GLN A 43 4.96 -5.72 4.03
N ARG A 44 4.46 -5.88 2.79
CA ARG A 44 3.36 -6.80 2.49
C ARG A 44 3.75 -8.22 2.84
N SER A 45 2.83 -8.93 3.50
CA SER A 45 3.02 -10.35 3.77
C SER A 45 2.90 -11.16 2.47
N PRO A 46 3.53 -12.36 2.38
CA PRO A 46 3.36 -13.23 1.22
C PRO A 46 1.89 -13.51 0.88
N GLY A 47 1.05 -13.71 1.91
CA GLY A 47 -0.38 -13.92 1.73
C GLY A 47 -1.13 -12.70 1.20
N GLN A 48 -0.65 -11.47 1.39
CA GLN A 48 -1.19 -10.28 0.70
C GLN A 48 -0.81 -10.27 -0.76
N VAL A 49 0.45 -10.56 -1.08
CA VAL A 49 0.94 -10.61 -2.46
C VAL A 49 0.15 -11.63 -3.25
N GLU A 50 -0.03 -12.85 -2.74
CA GLU A 50 -0.82 -13.89 -3.41
C GLU A 50 -2.28 -13.47 -3.66
N ARG A 51 -2.93 -12.76 -2.73
CA ARG A 51 -4.30 -12.27 -2.92
C ARG A 51 -4.36 -11.21 -4.01
N MET A 52 -3.36 -10.32 -4.05
CA MET A 52 -3.27 -9.30 -5.09
C MET A 52 -2.97 -9.91 -6.46
N GLU A 53 -2.08 -10.89 -6.55
CA GLU A 53 -1.79 -11.61 -7.79
C GLU A 53 -3.05 -12.32 -8.32
N ARG A 54 -3.77 -13.03 -7.45
CA ARG A 54 -5.06 -13.67 -7.79
C ARG A 54 -6.11 -12.65 -8.23
N ALA A 55 -6.25 -11.52 -7.52
CA ALA A 55 -7.19 -10.46 -7.89
C ALA A 55 -6.85 -9.78 -9.22
N LYS A 56 -5.58 -9.79 -9.63
CA LYS A 56 -5.10 -9.29 -10.92
C LYS A 56 -5.14 -10.35 -12.03
N GLY A 57 -5.52 -11.59 -11.73
CA GLY A 57 -5.44 -12.72 -12.67
C GLY A 57 -4.01 -13.12 -13.04
N LEU A 58 -3.02 -12.73 -12.23
CA LEU A 58 -1.59 -12.97 -12.48
C LEU A 58 -1.10 -14.30 -11.89
N ARG A 59 -1.99 -15.07 -11.24
CA ARG A 59 -1.75 -16.43 -10.77
C ARG A 59 -3.04 -17.13 -10.39
#